data_AF-A0A4S4LBU3-F1
#
_entry.id   AF-A0A4S4LBU3-F1
#
_cell.length_a   1.000
_cell.length_b   1.000
_cell.length_c   1.000
_cell.angle_alpha   90.00
_cell.angle_beta   90.00
_cell.angle_gamma   90.00
#
_symmetry.space_group_name_H-M   'P 1'
#
loop_
_entity.id
_entity.type
_entity.pdbx_description
1 polymer ?
#
loop_
_entity_poly.entity_id
_entity_poly.type
_entity_poly.pdbx_seq_one_letter_code
_entity_poly.pdbx_strand_id
1 'polypeptide(L)'
;MSALSGAKSVLKALGRTYASVHNTPGKPPTALVMLNMGGPSTVPEVHDFLKNLFLDNDLIPLPFQRFLAPWIARRRTPKIEQQYTDIGGG
;
A
#
# COMPACT_ATOMS: atom_id res chain seq x y z
N MET A 1 12.04 -54.86 -12.55
CA MET A 1 12.31 -53.84 -13.58
C MET A 1 12.07 -52.48 -12.93
N SER A 2 13.13 -51.70 -12.88
CA SER A 2 13.25 -50.41 -12.17
C SER A 2 12.61 -49.27 -12.97
N ALA A 3 12.30 -48.19 -12.23
CA ALA A 3 12.12 -46.80 -12.67
C ALA A 3 10.80 -46.41 -13.36
N LEU A 4 10.00 -45.59 -12.66
CA LEU A 4 9.64 -44.21 -13.06
C LEU A 4 8.59 -43.65 -12.08
N SER A 5 8.98 -42.81 -11.10
CA SER A 5 8.03 -41.92 -10.40
C SER A 5 8.75 -40.77 -9.69
N GLY A 6 9.65 -40.08 -10.41
CA GLY A 6 10.52 -39.03 -9.86
C GLY A 6 10.13 -37.59 -10.23
N ALA A 7 8.94 -37.33 -10.77
CA ALA A 7 8.66 -36.05 -11.45
C ALA A 7 7.60 -35.15 -10.77
N LYS A 8 6.97 -35.55 -9.65
CA LYS A 8 5.79 -34.83 -9.12
C LYS A 8 6.06 -33.91 -7.92
N SER A 9 7.28 -33.82 -7.40
CA SER A 9 7.58 -33.08 -6.16
C SER A 9 7.97 -31.61 -6.35
N VAL A 10 8.38 -31.19 -7.56
CA VAL A 10 9.00 -29.87 -7.77
C VAL A 10 7.97 -28.74 -8.00
N LEU A 11 6.74 -29.07 -8.41
CA LEU A 11 5.74 -28.05 -8.77
C LEU A 11 4.93 -27.48 -7.58
N LYS A 12 5.13 -27.99 -6.35
CA LYS A 12 4.33 -27.60 -5.17
C LYS A 12 4.99 -26.54 -4.27
N ALA A 13 6.06 -25.88 -4.73
CA ALA A 13 6.83 -24.92 -3.93
C ALA A 13 6.46 -23.43 -4.17
N LEU A 14 5.47 -23.12 -5.02
CA LEU A 14 5.16 -21.74 -5.44
C LEU A 14 3.80 -21.20 -4.96
N GLY A 15 3.16 -21.89 -4.00
CA GLY A 15 1.93 -21.41 -3.36
C GLY A 15 2.22 -20.44 -2.22
N ARG A 16 2.21 -19.14 -2.53
CA ARG A 16 2.27 -18.01 -1.57
C ARG A 16 1.58 -18.32 -0.23
N THR A 17 2.37 -18.40 0.83
CA THR A 17 1.93 -18.64 2.22
C THR A 17 1.80 -17.30 2.94
N TYR A 18 0.67 -16.58 2.78
CA TYR A 18 0.41 -15.34 3.55
C TYR A 18 -0.69 -15.47 4.60
N ALA A 19 -1.31 -16.65 4.73
CA ALA A 19 -2.21 -16.93 5.83
C ALA A 19 -2.15 -18.43 6.12
N SER A 20 -1.56 -18.82 7.25
CA SER A 20 -1.88 -20.12 7.83
C SER A 20 -3.29 -20.00 8.40
N VAL A 21 -4.29 -20.48 7.65
CA VAL A 21 -5.65 -20.61 8.17
C VAL A 21 -5.59 -21.67 9.27
N HIS A 22 -5.52 -21.21 10.52
CA HIS A 22 -5.63 -22.08 11.67
C HIS A 22 -7.09 -22.57 11.74
N ASN A 23 -7.39 -23.69 11.10
CA ASN A 23 -8.72 -24.31 11.06
C ASN A 23 -9.01 -24.99 12.40
N THR A 24 -9.10 -24.22 13.49
CA THR A 24 -9.73 -24.70 14.72
C THR A 24 -11.24 -24.65 14.52
N PRO A 25 -12.00 -25.71 14.84
CA PRO A 25 -13.46 -25.62 14.86
C PRO A 25 -13.87 -24.69 16.03
N GLY A 26 -14.04 -23.40 15.73
CA GLY A 26 -14.31 -22.34 16.68
C GLY A 26 -14.65 -21.02 15.99
N LYS A 27 -15.17 -20.03 16.73
CA LYS A 27 -15.54 -18.71 16.17
C LYS A 27 -14.39 -18.10 15.36
N PRO A 28 -14.68 -17.49 14.19
CA PRO A 28 -13.65 -16.83 13.39
C PRO A 28 -12.96 -15.73 14.23
N PRO A 29 -11.64 -15.51 14.04
CA PRO A 29 -10.92 -14.45 14.73
C PRO A 29 -11.55 -13.07 14.46
N THR A 30 -11.69 -12.25 15.50
CA THR A 30 -12.14 -10.86 15.38
C THR A 30 -10.95 -9.99 14.97
N ALA A 31 -11.06 -9.31 13.84
CA ALA A 31 -10.04 -8.37 13.36
C ALA A 31 -10.33 -6.95 13.86
N LEU A 32 -9.28 -6.25 14.29
CA LEU A 32 -9.31 -4.81 14.60
C LEU A 32 -8.57 -4.07 13.48
N VAL A 33 -9.24 -3.13 12.82
CA VAL A 33 -8.66 -2.32 11.73
C VAL A 33 -8.43 -0.91 12.25
N MET A 34 -7.17 -0.51 12.36
CA MET A 34 -6.79 0.86 12.68
C MET A 34 -6.74 1.67 11.40
N LEU A 35 -7.53 2.74 11.33
CA LEU A 35 -7.60 3.64 10.19
C LEU A 35 -6.85 4.94 10.50
N ASN A 36 -6.06 5.40 9.54
CA ASN A 36 -5.40 6.70 9.57
C ASN A 36 -5.25 7.20 8.13
N MET A 37 -4.97 8.50 7.94
CA MET A 37 -4.64 9.08 6.63
C MET A 37 -3.29 8.59 6.10
N GLY A 38 -2.40 8.13 6.99
CA GLY A 38 -1.05 7.73 6.64
C GLY A 38 -0.14 8.92 6.36
N GLY A 39 1.00 8.64 5.74
CA GLY A 39 2.00 9.62 5.34
C GLY A 39 3.07 8.96 4.47
N PRO A 40 3.87 9.75 3.74
CA PRO A 40 5.00 9.22 2.97
C PRO A 40 6.05 8.67 3.93
N SER A 41 6.57 7.47 3.65
CA SER A 41 7.64 6.87 4.49
C SER A 41 9.00 7.43 4.13
N THR A 42 9.14 7.99 2.92
CA THR A 42 10.37 8.60 2.42
C THR A 42 10.06 9.87 1.63
N VAL A 43 11.00 10.81 1.58
CA VAL A 43 10.85 12.07 0.82
C VAL A 43 10.36 11.86 -0.62
N PRO A 44 10.88 10.88 -1.41
CA PRO A 44 10.41 10.69 -2.80
C PRO A 44 8.94 10.27 -2.92
N GLU A 45 8.34 9.70 -1.86
CA GLU A 45 6.93 9.27 -1.85
C GLU A 45 5.95 10.41 -1.61
N VAL A 46 6.43 11.60 -1.21
CA VAL A 46 5.61 12.77 -0.91
C VAL A 46 4.69 13.12 -2.08
N HIS A 47 5.18 12.97 -3.32
CA HIS A 47 4.36 13.25 -4.51
C HIS A 47 3.12 12.36 -4.60
N ASP A 48 3.30 11.05 -4.43
CA ASP A 48 2.22 10.08 -4.55
C ASP A 48 1.22 10.19 -3.40
N PHE A 49 1.72 10.46 -2.18
CA PHE A 49 0.88 10.78 -1.03
C PHE A 49 -0.03 11.99 -1.30
N LEU A 50 0.56 13.13 -1.72
CA LEU A 50 -0.21 14.34 -1.99
C LEU A 50 -1.18 14.14 -3.15
N LYS A 51 -0.79 13.38 -4.18
CA LYS A 51 -1.67 13.06 -5.30
C LYS A 51 -2.92 12.30 -4.82
N ASN A 52 -2.75 11.28 -3.97
CA ASN A 52 -3.88 10.54 -3.40
C ASN A 52 -4.74 11.43 -2.49
N LEU A 53 -4.10 12.27 -1.67
CA LEU A 53 -4.78 13.23 -0.79
C LEU A 53 -5.68 14.20 -1.54
N PHE A 54 -5.21 14.75 -2.67
CA PHE A 54 -5.99 15.68 -3.49
C PHE A 54 -6.98 14.98 -4.43
N LEU A 55 -6.81 13.68 -4.71
CA LEU A 55 -7.76 12.90 -5.50
C LEU A 55 -8.95 12.42 -4.68
N ASP A 56 -8.86 12.49 -3.35
CA ASP A 56 -9.97 12.21 -2.45
C ASP A 56 -11.01 13.34 -2.48
N ASN A 57 -12.19 13.04 -3.03
CA ASN A 57 -13.31 14.01 -3.14
C ASN A 57 -14.02 14.22 -1.80
N ASP A 58 -13.97 13.23 -0.92
CA ASP A 58 -14.63 13.31 0.38
C ASP A 58 -13.82 14.19 1.33
N LEU A 59 -12.49 14.24 1.13
CA LEU A 59 -11.60 15.09 1.91
C LEU A 59 -11.47 16.52 1.34
N ILE A 60 -11.19 16.67 0.04
CA ILE A 60 -10.95 17.97 -0.58
C ILE A 60 -11.75 18.07 -1.88
N PRO A 61 -12.97 18.64 -1.85
CA PRO A 61 -13.78 18.80 -3.05
C PRO A 61 -13.20 19.90 -3.95
N LEU A 62 -12.77 19.54 -5.15
CA LEU A 62 -12.24 20.46 -6.16
C LEU A 62 -12.99 20.35 -7.50
N PRO A 63 -13.21 21.45 -8.24
CA PRO A 63 -13.70 21.37 -9.60
C PRO A 63 -12.66 20.69 -10.51
N PHE A 64 -13.07 19.85 -11.45
CA PHE A 64 -12.15 19.14 -12.36
C PHE A 64 -11.00 18.39 -11.64
N GLN A 65 -11.31 17.76 -10.51
CA GLN A 65 -10.36 17.16 -9.57
C GLN A 65 -9.32 16.23 -10.24
N ARG A 66 -9.72 15.47 -11.25
CA ARG A 66 -8.82 14.59 -12.02
C ARG A 66 -7.61 15.31 -12.65
N PHE A 67 -7.76 16.61 -12.97
CA PHE A 67 -6.69 17.43 -13.55
C PHE A 67 -6.04 18.36 -12.50
N LEU A 68 -6.86 18.97 -11.64
CA LEU A 68 -6.35 19.88 -10.61
C LEU A 68 -5.55 19.14 -9.53
N ALA A 69 -5.98 17.96 -9.10
CA ALA A 69 -5.32 17.23 -8.03
C ALA A 69 -3.85 16.87 -8.36
N PRO A 70 -3.52 16.25 -9.52
CA PRO A 70 -2.13 16.00 -9.87
C PRO A 70 -1.31 17.28 -10.05
N TRP A 71 -1.93 18.36 -10.54
CA TRP A 71 -1.24 19.64 -10.73
C TRP A 71 -0.91 20.33 -9.41
N ILE A 72 -1.86 20.36 -8.47
CA ILE A 72 -1.66 20.90 -7.12
C ILE A 72 -0.64 20.06 -6.36
N ALA A 73 -0.72 18.72 -6.46
CA ALA A 73 0.25 17.82 -5.86
C ALA A 73 1.66 18.16 -6.36
N ARG A 74 1.91 18.20 -7.67
CA ARG A 74 3.21 18.57 -8.25
C ARG A 74 3.73 19.93 -7.77
N ARG A 75 2.86 20.93 -7.68
CA ARG A 75 3.21 22.27 -7.20
C ARG A 75 3.59 22.28 -5.72
N ARG A 76 2.91 21.48 -4.89
CA ARG A 76 3.12 21.45 -3.43
C ARG A 76 4.25 20.50 -3.01
N THR A 77 4.53 19.47 -3.81
CA THR A 77 5.58 18.47 -3.53
C THR A 77 6.90 19.08 -3.04
N PRO A 78 7.54 20.05 -3.72
CA PRO A 78 8.86 20.54 -3.29
C PRO A 78 8.87 21.18 -1.90
N LYS A 79 7.79 21.88 -1.54
CA LYS A 79 7.65 22.50 -0.22
C LYS A 79 7.45 21.45 0.87
N ILE A 80 6.64 20.43 0.59
CA ILE A 80 6.33 19.37 1.56
C ILE A 80 7.54 18.43 1.71
N GLU A 81 8.27 18.14 0.64
CA GLU A 81 9.53 17.37 0.69
C GLU A 81 10.56 18.03 1.61
N GLN A 82 10.72 19.35 1.54
CA GLN A 82 11.59 20.09 2.48
C GLN A 82 11.12 19.91 3.92
N GLN A 83 9.81 20.04 4.17
CA GLN A 83 9.26 19.84 5.53
C GLN A 83 9.49 18.43 6.06
N TYR A 84 9.34 17.40 5.22
CA TYR A 84 9.66 16.03 5.59
C TYR A 84 11.16 15.84 5.81
N THR A 85 12.00 16.48 5.00
CA THR A 85 13.47 16.45 5.17
C THR A 85 13.89 17.07 6.49
N ASP A 86 13.31 18.21 6.87
CA ASP A 86 13.63 18.93 8.11
C ASP A 86 13.28 18.14 9.37
N ILE A 87 12.29 17.24 9.30
CA ILE A 87 11.89 16.37 10.41
C ILE A 87 12.56 14.99 10.41
N GLY A 88 13.47 14.72 9.45
CA GLY A 88 14.23 13.46 9.40
C GLY A 88 14.12 12.65 8.10
N GLY A 89 13.38 13.14 7.10
CA GLY A 89 13.26 12.53 5.76
C GLY A 89 12.04 11.63 5.55
N GLY A 90 11.10 11.62 6.49
CA GLY A 90 10.02 10.62 6.55
C GLY A 90 10.09 9.84 7.85
#